data_AF-A0A8H4V0W6-F1
#
_entry.id   AF-A0A8H4V0W6-F1
#
_cell.length_a   1.000
_cell.length_b   1.000
_cell.length_c   1.000
_cell.angle_alpha   90.00
_cell.angle_beta   90.00
_cell.angle_gamma   90.00
#
_symmetry.space_group_name_H-M   'P 1'
#
loop_
_entity.id
_entity.type
_entity.pdbx_description
1 polymer ?
#
loop_
_entity_poly.entity_id
_entity_poly.type
_entity_poly.pdbx_seq_one_letter_code
_entity_poly.pdbx_strand_id
1 'polypeptide(L)'
;MDYTLSADASDASQSTAGFGNGFQDDVVSNAEKNANLEDAARTINRMFTLCLGDRAPIEESRKWGIYETTNLLFKTYFRLNQVGLSKSVLRALDASSADIPQPFQFPKSHIVTFNYYVGLINFLEENYKE
;
A
#
# COMPACT_ATOMS: atom_id res chain seq x y z
N MET A 1 48.73 -36.41 -9.36
CA MET A 1 47.78 -36.80 -10.42
C MET A 1 47.57 -35.55 -11.27
N ASP A 2 48.54 -35.27 -12.14
CA ASP A 2 48.32 -34.43 -13.31
C ASP A 2 47.38 -35.19 -14.25
N TYR A 3 46.37 -34.50 -14.80
CA TYR A 3 46.05 -34.59 -16.22
C TYR A 3 45.30 -33.30 -16.62
N THR A 4 45.99 -32.53 -17.45
CA THR A 4 45.55 -31.39 -18.26
C THR A 4 44.30 -31.68 -19.07
N LEU A 5 43.51 -30.66 -19.42
CA LEU A 5 43.23 -30.32 -20.82
C LEU A 5 42.31 -29.08 -20.93
N SER A 6 42.94 -27.99 -21.35
CA SER A 6 42.32 -26.81 -21.94
C SER A 6 41.88 -27.15 -23.38
N ALA A 7 40.64 -26.83 -23.76
CA ALA A 7 40.23 -26.36 -25.08
C ALA A 7 38.71 -26.24 -25.13
N ASP A 8 38.20 -25.01 -25.17
CA ASP A 8 37.48 -24.54 -26.36
C ASP A 8 37.17 -23.05 -26.21
N ALA A 9 37.75 -22.30 -27.14
CA ALA A 9 37.40 -20.93 -27.44
C ALA A 9 36.38 -20.96 -28.59
N SER A 10 35.49 -19.96 -28.56
CA SER A 10 34.62 -19.50 -29.65
C SER A 10 33.50 -20.42 -30.13
N ASP A 11 32.26 -20.05 -29.77
CA ASP A 11 31.22 -19.92 -30.78
C ASP A 11 30.52 -18.56 -30.62
N ALA A 12 30.90 -17.64 -31.50
CA ALA A 12 30.16 -16.43 -31.78
C ALA A 12 29.29 -16.71 -33.00
N SER A 13 28.02 -17.01 -32.76
CA SER A 13 26.97 -17.08 -33.79
C SER A 13 25.75 -16.25 -33.37
N GLN A 14 25.82 -14.98 -33.76
CA GLN A 14 24.76 -14.15 -34.37
C GLN A 14 23.30 -14.31 -33.91
N SER A 15 22.81 -13.23 -33.29
CA SER A 15 21.55 -12.52 -33.54
C SER A 15 20.25 -13.32 -33.70
N THR A 16 19.36 -13.16 -32.71
CA THR A 16 17.99 -12.68 -32.99
C THR A 16 17.55 -11.76 -31.85
N ALA A 17 17.37 -10.47 -32.17
CA ALA A 17 16.69 -9.54 -31.28
C ALA A 17 15.23 -9.97 -31.14
N GLY A 18 14.94 -10.77 -30.10
CA GLY A 18 13.59 -11.18 -29.75
C GLY A 18 12.82 -10.02 -29.10
N PHE A 19 12.16 -9.21 -29.93
CA PHE A 19 11.08 -8.31 -29.51
C PHE A 19 9.88 -9.15 -29.02
N GLY A 20 9.92 -9.70 -27.81
CA GLY A 20 8.81 -10.52 -27.33
C GLY A 20 8.76 -10.90 -25.85
N ASN A 21 9.84 -10.78 -25.08
CA ASN A 21 9.87 -11.33 -23.71
C ASN A 21 9.61 -10.35 -22.56
N GLY A 22 9.50 -9.03 -22.84
CA GLY A 22 9.30 -8.02 -21.79
C GLY A 22 7.91 -8.06 -21.14
N PHE A 23 6.87 -8.40 -21.89
CA PHE A 23 5.49 -8.40 -21.38
C PHE A 23 5.19 -9.56 -20.41
N GLN A 24 5.83 -10.71 -20.56
CA GLN A 24 5.58 -11.87 -19.69
C GLN A 24 6.27 -11.70 -18.33
N ASP A 25 7.49 -11.14 -18.31
CA ASP A 25 8.27 -10.89 -17.09
C ASP A 25 7.65 -9.76 -16.24
N ASP A 26 7.10 -8.73 -16.89
CA ASP A 26 6.36 -7.67 -16.20
C ASP A 26 5.10 -8.19 -15.51
N VAL A 27 4.36 -9.13 -16.13
CA VAL A 27 3.12 -9.68 -15.55
C VAL A 27 3.41 -10.58 -14.34
N VAL A 28 4.42 -11.45 -14.41
CA VAL A 28 4.80 -12.32 -13.28
C VAL A 28 5.38 -11.50 -12.13
N SER A 29 6.25 -10.52 -12.44
CA SER A 29 6.78 -9.64 -11.40
C SER A 29 5.68 -8.80 -10.74
N ASN A 30 4.65 -8.37 -11.48
CA ASN A 30 3.54 -7.59 -10.91
C ASN A 30 2.61 -8.47 -10.07
N ALA A 31 2.38 -9.73 -10.44
CA ALA A 31 1.60 -10.67 -9.65
C ALA A 31 2.26 -10.97 -8.29
N GLU A 32 3.57 -11.24 -8.26
CA GLU A 32 4.32 -11.45 -7.01
C GLU A 32 4.47 -10.17 -6.19
N LYS A 33 4.68 -9.00 -6.85
CA LYS A 33 4.67 -7.69 -6.19
C LYS A 33 3.33 -7.40 -5.53
N ASN A 34 2.22 -7.79 -6.15
CA ASN A 34 0.89 -7.58 -5.59
C ASN A 34 0.59 -8.53 -4.45
N ALA A 35 1.06 -9.78 -4.45
CA ALA A 35 0.85 -10.71 -3.32
C ALA A 35 1.41 -10.13 -2.00
N ASN A 36 2.63 -9.58 -2.04
CA ASN A 36 3.24 -8.94 -0.87
C ASN A 36 2.49 -7.66 -0.45
N LEU A 37 2.02 -6.87 -1.42
CA LEU A 37 1.22 -5.67 -1.14
C LEU A 37 -0.17 -6.00 -0.58
N GLU A 38 -0.81 -7.07 -1.05
CA GLU A 38 -2.07 -7.55 -0.52
C GLU A 38 -1.93 -8.04 0.92
N ASP A 39 -0.86 -8.78 1.22
CA ASP A 39 -0.58 -9.22 2.58
C ASP A 39 -0.27 -8.03 3.52
N ALA A 40 0.50 -7.06 3.02
CA ALA A 40 0.69 -5.79 3.71
C ALA A 40 -0.65 -5.07 3.96
N ALA A 41 -1.53 -5.00 2.95
CA ALA A 41 -2.86 -4.39 3.10
C ALA A 41 -3.69 -5.06 4.19
N ARG A 42 -3.68 -6.41 4.25
CA ARG A 42 -4.37 -7.18 5.30
C ARG A 42 -3.79 -6.90 6.68
N THR A 43 -2.47 -6.86 6.79
CA THR A 43 -1.78 -6.58 8.06
C THR A 43 -2.07 -5.16 8.54
N ILE A 44 -1.98 -4.16 7.67
CA ILE A 44 -2.28 -2.76 8.01
C ILE A 44 -3.77 -2.61 8.37
N ASN A 45 -4.69 -3.32 7.69
CA ASN A 45 -6.11 -3.27 8.01
C ASN A 45 -6.39 -3.81 9.43
N ARG A 46 -5.69 -4.87 9.83
CA ARG A 46 -5.72 -5.37 11.21
C ARG A 46 -5.20 -4.32 12.19
N MET A 47 -4.11 -3.62 11.87
CA MET A 47 -3.59 -2.52 12.70
C MET A 47 -4.61 -1.38 12.84
N PHE A 48 -5.21 -0.94 11.74
CA PHE A 48 -6.28 0.07 11.73
C PHE A 48 -7.44 -0.33 12.65
N THR A 49 -7.91 -1.57 12.54
CA THR A 49 -9.00 -2.09 13.38
C THR A 49 -8.61 -2.15 14.87
N LEU A 50 -7.36 -2.50 15.18
CA LEU A 50 -6.84 -2.50 16.55
C LEU A 50 -6.66 -1.08 17.15
N CYS A 51 -6.39 -0.08 16.31
CA CYS A 51 -6.40 1.33 16.70
C CYS A 51 -7.82 1.82 16.96
N LEU A 52 -8.75 1.54 16.04
CA LEU A 52 -10.14 1.99 16.10
C LEU A 52 -10.87 1.42 17.32
N GLY A 53 -10.70 0.12 17.57
CA GLY A 53 -11.37 -0.60 18.66
C GLY A 53 -10.66 -0.52 20.01
N ASP A 54 -9.63 0.32 20.16
CA ASP A 54 -8.90 0.41 21.42
C ASP A 54 -9.70 1.12 22.52
N ARG A 55 -9.69 0.52 23.71
CA ARG A 55 -10.47 0.96 24.87
C ARG A 55 -9.60 1.41 26.04
N ALA A 56 -8.27 1.46 25.85
CA ALA A 56 -7.36 2.04 26.82
C ALA A 56 -7.66 3.53 27.05
N PRO A 57 -7.26 4.10 28.21
CA PRO A 57 -7.28 5.54 28.41
C PRO A 57 -6.55 6.27 27.27
N ILE A 58 -7.04 7.46 26.90
CA ILE A 58 -6.57 8.13 25.68
C ILE A 58 -5.06 8.39 25.66
N GLU A 59 -4.46 8.63 26.83
CA GLU A 59 -3.02 8.89 26.98
C GLU A 59 -2.13 7.71 26.55
N GLU A 60 -2.65 6.48 26.62
CA GLU A 60 -1.93 5.25 26.27
C GLU A 60 -2.56 4.53 25.08
N SER A 61 -3.58 5.13 24.47
CA SER A 61 -4.39 4.46 23.47
C SER A 61 -3.69 4.34 22.12
N ARG A 62 -3.89 3.19 21.45
CA ARG A 62 -3.51 2.98 20.05
C ARG A 62 -4.26 3.88 19.07
N LYS A 63 -5.31 4.59 19.49
CA LYS A 63 -6.04 5.56 18.65
C LYS A 63 -5.15 6.66 18.10
N TRP A 64 -4.03 6.98 18.73
CA TRP A 64 -3.03 7.90 18.19
C TRP A 64 -2.42 7.45 16.85
N GLY A 65 -2.48 6.14 16.54
CA GLY A 65 -2.05 5.58 15.27
C GLY A 65 -3.11 5.62 14.15
N ILE A 66 -4.31 6.14 14.40
CA ILE A 66 -5.45 5.96 13.48
C ILE A 66 -5.19 6.60 12.12
N TYR A 67 -4.77 7.87 12.08
CA TYR A 67 -4.52 8.55 10.81
C TYR A 67 -3.35 7.94 10.03
N GLU A 68 -2.28 7.51 10.71
CA GLU A 68 -1.14 6.92 10.00
C GLU A 68 -1.47 5.54 9.43
N THR A 69 -2.16 4.69 10.19
CA THR A 69 -2.62 3.39 9.68
C THR A 69 -3.62 3.55 8.53
N THR A 70 -4.52 4.53 8.60
CA THR A 70 -5.41 4.89 7.49
C THR A 70 -4.63 5.39 6.25
N ASN A 71 -3.62 6.25 6.43
CA ASN A 71 -2.77 6.73 5.34
C ASN A 71 -2.03 5.60 4.63
N LEU A 72 -1.51 4.63 5.39
CA LEU A 72 -0.87 3.44 4.86
C LEU A 72 -1.87 2.55 4.09
N LEU A 73 -3.11 2.39 4.59
CA LEU A 73 -4.17 1.71 3.85
C LEU A 73 -4.48 2.40 2.52
N PHE A 74 -4.64 3.71 2.51
CA PHE A 74 -4.89 4.45 1.27
C PHE A 74 -3.74 4.27 0.28
N LYS A 75 -2.49 4.45 0.71
CA LYS A 75 -1.31 4.20 -0.12
C LYS A 75 -1.34 2.81 -0.76
N THR A 76 -1.60 1.78 0.03
CA THR A 76 -1.61 0.39 -0.44
C THR A 76 -2.80 0.10 -1.35
N TYR A 77 -4.01 0.57 -1.02
CA TYR A 77 -5.19 0.38 -1.86
C TYR A 77 -5.10 1.11 -3.19
N PHE A 78 -4.56 2.33 -3.22
CA PHE A 78 -4.29 3.02 -4.47
C PHE A 78 -3.25 2.27 -5.31
N ARG A 79 -2.20 1.73 -4.68
CA ARG A 79 -1.18 0.95 -5.39
C ARG A 79 -1.71 -0.35 -5.98
N LEU A 80 -2.63 -1.02 -5.28
CA LEU A 80 -3.33 -2.23 -5.72
C LEU A 80 -4.49 -1.95 -6.68
N ASN A 81 -4.77 -0.69 -7.02
CA ASN A 81 -5.95 -0.27 -7.79
C ASN A 81 -7.29 -0.71 -7.14
N GLN A 82 -7.34 -0.77 -5.82
CA GLN A 82 -8.49 -1.14 -4.99
C GLN A 82 -9.08 0.08 -4.26
N VAL A 83 -9.16 1.23 -4.92
CA VAL A 83 -9.57 2.51 -4.31
C VAL A 83 -10.93 2.43 -3.60
N GLY A 84 -11.86 1.60 -4.08
CA GLY A 84 -13.16 1.38 -3.46
C GLY A 84 -13.13 0.94 -1.99
N LEU A 85 -12.08 0.23 -1.57
CA LEU A 85 -11.89 -0.18 -0.17
C LEU A 85 -11.64 1.01 0.76
N SER A 86 -11.08 2.10 0.25
CA SER A 86 -10.81 3.32 1.01
C SER A 86 -12.09 3.95 1.57
N LYS A 87 -13.22 3.81 0.86
CA LYS A 87 -14.52 4.30 1.36
C LYS A 87 -14.98 3.57 2.60
N SER A 88 -14.75 2.26 2.67
CA SER A 88 -15.11 1.46 3.84
C SER A 88 -14.28 1.88 5.05
N VAL A 89 -13.00 2.21 4.84
CA VAL A 89 -12.13 2.77 5.88
C VAL A 89 -12.65 4.13 6.35
N LEU A 90 -13.03 5.03 5.44
CA LEU A 90 -13.59 6.33 5.79
C LEU A 90 -14.88 6.23 6.60
N ARG A 91 -15.80 5.35 6.20
CA ARG A 91 -17.04 5.11 6.95
C ARG A 91 -16.79 4.56 8.34
N ALA A 92 -15.83 3.63 8.48
CA ALA A 92 -15.45 3.09 9.78
C ALA A 92 -14.84 4.18 10.69
N LEU A 93 -14.00 5.04 10.12
CA LEU A 93 -13.39 6.15 10.84
C LEU A 93 -14.45 7.18 11.30
N ASP A 94 -15.37 7.56 10.41
CA ASP A 94 -16.45 8.49 10.70
C ASP A 94 -17.39 7.97 11.80
N ALA A 95 -17.75 6.68 11.73
CA ALA A 95 -18.57 6.03 12.75
C ALA A 95 -17.93 6.00 14.15
N SER A 96 -16.60 6.11 14.26
CA SER A 96 -15.88 6.18 15.54
C SER A 96 -15.32 7.57 15.85
N SER A 97 -15.72 8.60 15.10
CA SER A 97 -15.18 9.96 15.22
C SER A 97 -15.32 10.57 16.62
N ALA A 98 -16.39 10.23 17.35
CA ALA A 98 -16.63 10.69 18.72
C ALA A 98 -15.59 10.16 19.73
N ASP A 99 -14.97 9.02 19.44
CA ASP A 99 -14.05 8.32 20.33
C ASP A 99 -12.57 8.59 20.02
N ILE A 100 -12.29 9.40 18.99
CA ILE A 100 -10.95 9.70 18.48
C ILE A 100 -10.56 11.14 18.87
N PRO A 101 -9.29 11.41 19.25
CA PRO A 101 -8.83 12.78 19.48
C PRO A 101 -9.09 13.70 18.29
N GLN A 102 -9.13 15.00 18.55
CA GLN A 102 -9.35 15.98 17.49
C GLN A 102 -8.16 16.00 16.52
N PRO A 103 -8.39 16.24 15.20
CA PRO A 103 -7.32 16.18 14.20
C PRO A 103 -6.09 17.04 14.53
N PHE A 104 -6.28 18.21 15.16
CA PHE A 104 -5.18 19.11 15.51
C PHE A 104 -4.20 18.54 16.56
N GLN A 105 -4.59 17.48 17.27
CA GLN A 105 -3.75 16.80 18.25
C GLN A 105 -2.78 15.80 17.62
N PHE A 106 -2.95 15.47 16.33
CA PHE A 106 -2.07 14.57 15.60
C PHE A 106 -0.94 15.33 14.89
N PRO A 107 0.16 14.65 14.54
CA PRO A 107 1.19 15.22 13.68
C PRO A 107 0.59 15.77 12.37
N LYS A 108 0.95 17.00 12.02
CA LYS A 108 0.44 17.67 10.80
C LYS A 108 0.67 16.84 9.53
N SER A 109 1.77 16.11 9.46
CA SER A 109 2.09 15.19 8.35
C SER A 109 1.02 14.12 8.15
N HIS A 110 0.49 13.54 9.23
CA HIS A 110 -0.56 12.52 9.15
C HIS A 110 -1.87 13.12 8.62
N ILE A 111 -2.26 14.29 9.15
CA ILE A 111 -3.51 14.96 8.77
C ILE A 111 -3.48 15.47 7.33
N VAL A 112 -2.38 16.09 6.90
CA VAL A 112 -2.23 16.57 5.52
C VAL A 112 -2.28 15.41 4.53
N THR A 113 -1.62 14.30 4.84
CA THR A 113 -1.66 13.09 4.00
C THR A 113 -3.06 12.49 3.94
N PHE A 114 -3.77 12.44 5.07
CA PHE A 114 -5.15 11.97 5.13
C PHE A 114 -6.06 12.81 4.25
N ASN A 115 -6.02 14.14 4.41
CA ASN A 115 -6.85 15.06 3.61
C ASN A 115 -6.55 14.97 2.12
N TYR A 116 -5.28 14.79 1.74
CA TYR A 116 -4.90 14.56 0.34
C TYR A 116 -5.61 13.32 -0.24
N TYR A 117 -5.59 12.20 0.47
CA TYR A 117 -6.27 10.98 0.01
C TYR A 117 -7.79 11.11 0.02
N VAL A 118 -8.38 11.76 1.03
CA VAL A 118 -9.83 12.04 1.03
C VAL A 118 -10.22 12.84 -0.20
N GLY A 119 -9.47 13.90 -0.52
CA GLY A 119 -9.70 14.70 -1.73
C GLY A 119 -9.59 13.88 -3.01
N LEU A 120 -8.59 12.99 -3.13
CA LEU A 120 -8.47 12.09 -4.28
C LEU A 120 -9.65 11.11 -4.38
N ILE A 121 -10.09 10.54 -3.26
CA ILE A 121 -11.22 9.61 -3.23
C ILE A 121 -12.49 10.34 -3.67
N ASN A 122 -12.76 11.54 -3.13
CA ASN A 122 -13.90 12.36 -3.52
C ASN A 122 -13.84 12.78 -4.99
N PHE A 123 -12.66 13.15 -5.49
CA PHE A 123 -12.45 13.49 -6.89
C PHE A 123 -12.76 12.32 -7.83
N LEU A 124 -12.27 11.12 -7.51
CA LEU A 124 -12.54 9.90 -8.29
C LEU A 124 -14.01 9.49 -8.28
N GLU A 125 -14.75 9.95 -7.28
CA GLU A 125 -16.19 9.71 -7.11
C GLU A 125 -17.05 10.85 -7.66
N GLU A 126 -16.43 11.83 -8.33
CA GLU A 126 -17.11 13.01 -8.87
C GLU A 126 -17.84 13.84 -7.78
N ASN A 127 -17.44 13.69 -6.51
CA ASN A 127 -18.01 14.42 -5.39
C ASN A 127 -17.21 15.69 -5.08
N TYR A 128 -17.37 16.71 -5.92
CA TYR A 128 -16.56 17.94 -5.85
C TYR A 128 -16.96 18.95 -4.75
N LYS A 129 -17.96 18.64 -3.92
CA LYS A 129 -18.48 19.57 -2.90
C LYS A 129 -17.88 19.36 -1.51
N GLU A 130 -17.21 18.22 -1.30
CA GLU A 130 -16.56 17.81 -0.05
C GLU A 130 -15.08 18.21 -0.01
#